data_AF-A0A9R1X1P4-F1
#
_entry.id   AF-A0A9R1X1P4-F1
#
_cell.length_a   1.000
_cell.length_b   1.000
_cell.length_c   1.000
_cell.angle_alpha   90.00
_cell.angle_beta   90.00
_cell.angle_gamma   90.00
#
_symmetry.space_group_name_H-M   'P 1'
#
loop_
_entity.id
_entity.type
_entity.pdbx_description
1 polymer ?
#
loop_
_entity_poly.entity_id
_entity_poly.type
_entity_poly.pdbx_seq_one_letter_code
_entity_poly.pdbx_strand_id
1 'polypeptide(L)'
;MNKIERAHQMYRDGNYEEALEFYTEALSIAKTNPQKIALHSNRAACFLKLHHFKKAAEECTSVLELDHEHTGALMLRAQTLVTLKEYHSALFDVNRLIELNPSSEVYQNLEARLKTQLSLAPIPELEEEEEEEEEEEEEEEDNEEDEQSTSVEIAENDIDDTKGHEPDTAVSNLENVEITITPPQTQSLKEEIPKPKGHSRLDYSRWDKVEDDSSEEDEDDDEDSQPQYRFRVKNIGVRSVK
;
A
#
# COMPACT_ATOMS: atom_id res chain seq x y z
N MET A 1 4.68 26.95 -30.68
CA MET A 1 5.51 25.95 -29.98
C MET A 1 4.63 24.81 -29.56
N ASN A 2 5.11 23.59 -29.72
CA ASN A 2 4.41 22.40 -29.29
C ASN A 2 4.28 22.42 -27.75
N LYS A 3 3.10 22.14 -27.19
CA LYS A 3 2.88 22.15 -25.73
C LYS A 3 3.83 21.18 -25.03
N ILE A 4 4.09 20.04 -25.67
CA ILE A 4 5.03 19.01 -25.19
C ILE A 4 6.46 19.54 -25.14
N GLU A 5 6.91 20.29 -26.15
CA GLU A 5 8.26 20.89 -26.16
C GLU A 5 8.43 21.90 -25.03
N ARG A 6 7.40 22.72 -24.77
CA ARG A 6 7.41 23.65 -23.62
C ARG A 6 7.45 22.91 -22.30
N ALA A 7 6.64 21.87 -22.13
CA ALA A 7 6.65 21.03 -20.93
C ALA A 7 8.03 20.40 -20.68
N HIS A 8 8.68 19.87 -21.72
CA HIS A 8 10.03 19.34 -21.61
C HIS A 8 11.06 20.42 -21.24
N GLN A 9 10.90 21.64 -21.75
CA GLN A 9 11.77 22.76 -21.38
C GLN A 9 11.60 23.12 -19.91
N MET A 10 10.36 23.33 -19.44
CA MET A 10 10.08 23.62 -18.02
C MET A 10 10.58 22.51 -17.09
N TYR A 11 10.45 21.24 -17.49
CA TYR A 11 11.00 20.12 -16.73
C TYR A 11 12.53 20.19 -16.61
N ARG A 12 13.24 20.54 -17.70
CA ARG A 12 14.70 20.70 -17.67
C ARG A 12 15.14 21.90 -16.83
N ASP A 13 14.33 22.95 -16.82
CA ASP A 13 14.59 24.17 -16.05
C ASP A 13 14.23 24.02 -14.56
N GLY A 14 13.62 22.89 -14.17
CA GLY A 14 13.22 22.61 -12.79
C GLY A 14 11.82 23.10 -12.41
N ASN A 15 11.12 23.76 -13.33
CA ASN A 15 9.75 24.25 -13.16
C ASN A 15 8.74 23.11 -13.35
N TYR A 16 8.70 22.18 -12.41
CA TYR A 16 7.89 20.96 -12.54
C TYR A 16 6.37 21.22 -12.51
N GLU A 17 5.92 22.23 -11.78
CA GLU A 17 4.49 22.61 -11.72
C GLU A 17 4.01 23.16 -13.06
N GLU A 18 4.76 24.10 -13.66
CA GLU A 18 4.47 24.63 -14.99
C GLU A 18 4.55 23.52 -16.06
N ALA A 19 5.50 22.59 -15.93
CA ALA A 19 5.60 21.44 -16.82
C ALA A 19 4.32 20.58 -16.76
N LEU A 20 3.76 20.36 -15.57
CA LEU A 20 2.51 19.61 -15.38
C LEU A 20 1.32 20.27 -16.06
N GLU A 21 1.21 21.61 -16.02
CA GLU A 21 0.15 22.34 -16.71
C GLU A 21 0.22 22.10 -18.22
N PHE A 22 1.40 22.28 -18.82
CA PHE A 22 1.59 22.03 -20.25
C PHE A 22 1.37 20.56 -20.63
N TYR A 23 1.77 19.60 -19.80
CA TYR A 23 1.48 18.18 -20.04
C TYR A 23 -0.01 17.86 -19.92
N THR A 24 -0.72 18.49 -18.97
CA THR A 24 -2.17 18.31 -18.80
C THR A 24 -2.92 18.85 -20.01
N GLU A 25 -2.54 20.03 -20.48
CA GLU A 25 -3.07 20.56 -21.74
C GLU A 25 -2.75 19.67 -22.94
N ALA A 26 -1.52 19.14 -23.03
CA ALA A 26 -1.12 18.22 -24.09
C ALA A 26 -1.92 16.90 -24.03
N LEU A 27 -2.26 16.42 -22.83
CA LEU A 27 -3.05 15.22 -22.64
C LEU A 27 -4.50 15.41 -23.11
N SER A 28 -5.09 16.59 -22.91
CA SER A 28 -6.45 16.91 -23.38
C SER A 28 -6.61 16.84 -24.91
N ILE A 29 -5.52 17.04 -25.66
CA ILE A 29 -5.50 16.99 -27.13
C ILE A 29 -4.93 15.67 -27.68
N ALA A 30 -4.42 14.79 -26.82
CA ALA A 30 -3.79 13.53 -27.22
C ALA A 30 -4.83 12.55 -27.77
N LYS A 31 -4.58 12.02 -28.98
CA LYS A 31 -5.55 11.16 -29.68
C LYS A 31 -5.18 9.68 -29.64
N THR A 32 -3.90 9.36 -29.52
CA THR A 32 -3.41 7.98 -29.59
C THR A 32 -2.96 7.48 -28.23
N ASN A 33 -3.12 6.17 -27.98
CA ASN A 33 -2.68 5.56 -26.72
C ASN A 33 -1.17 5.75 -26.47
N PRO A 34 -0.26 5.58 -27.45
CA PRO A 34 1.17 5.85 -27.22
C PRO A 34 1.47 7.29 -26.80
N GLN A 35 0.73 8.28 -27.33
CA GLN A 35 0.88 9.67 -26.90
C GLN A 35 0.44 9.85 -25.45
N LYS A 36 -0.71 9.29 -25.08
CA LYS A 36 -1.22 9.34 -23.70
C LYS A 36 -0.27 8.66 -22.72
N ILE A 37 0.26 7.49 -23.07
CA ILE A 37 1.26 6.75 -22.27
C ILE A 37 2.50 7.62 -22.00
N ALA A 38 3.05 8.24 -23.05
CA ALA A 38 4.22 9.12 -22.90
C ALA A 38 3.91 10.33 -22.01
N LEU A 39 2.74 10.94 -22.15
CA LEU A 39 2.33 12.10 -21.36
C LEU A 39 2.09 11.75 -19.88
N HIS A 40 1.40 10.65 -19.58
CA HIS A 40 1.23 10.17 -18.21
C HIS A 40 2.59 9.82 -17.57
N SER A 41 3.48 9.15 -18.31
CA SER A 41 4.84 8.85 -17.82
C SER A 41 5.64 10.11 -17.48
N ASN A 42 5.54 11.16 -18.32
CA ASN A 42 6.19 12.44 -18.07
C ASN A 42 5.58 13.19 -16.88
N ARG A 43 4.25 13.14 -16.71
CA ARG A 43 3.57 13.71 -15.53
C ARG A 43 3.98 12.98 -14.25
N ALA A 44 4.08 11.65 -14.27
CA ALA A 44 4.59 10.85 -13.16
C ALA A 44 5.99 11.32 -12.75
N ALA A 45 6.90 11.53 -13.72
CA ALA A 45 8.24 12.05 -13.44
C ALA A 45 8.21 13.44 -12.79
N CYS A 46 7.32 14.34 -13.23
CA CYS A 46 7.16 15.66 -12.59
C CYS A 46 6.67 15.53 -11.14
N PHE A 47 5.67 14.68 -10.89
CA PHE A 47 5.17 14.46 -9.52
C PHE A 47 6.23 13.84 -8.61
N LEU A 48 7.08 12.94 -9.12
CA LEU A 48 8.21 12.41 -8.36
C LEU A 48 9.21 13.50 -7.98
N LYS A 49 9.50 14.44 -8.89
CA LYS A 49 10.38 15.59 -8.60
C LYS A 49 9.77 16.55 -7.58
N LEU A 50 8.44 16.64 -7.53
CA LEU A 50 7.69 17.41 -6.55
C LEU A 50 7.41 16.64 -5.25
N HIS A 51 7.92 15.41 -5.09
CA HIS A 51 7.64 14.52 -3.95
C HIS A 51 6.15 14.20 -3.73
N HIS A 52 5.31 14.38 -4.76
CA HIS A 52 3.90 14.01 -4.76
C HIS A 52 3.73 12.54 -5.15
N PHE A 53 4.23 11.63 -4.30
CA PHE A 53 4.34 10.21 -4.62
C PHE A 53 3.00 9.52 -4.93
N LYS A 54 1.91 9.87 -4.23
CA LYS A 54 0.57 9.30 -4.51
C LYS A 54 0.11 9.63 -5.94
N LYS A 55 0.21 10.90 -6.34
CA LYS A 55 -0.11 11.34 -7.71
C LYS A 55 0.79 10.70 -8.75
N ALA A 56 2.08 10.51 -8.44
CA ALA A 56 2.98 9.79 -9.34
C ALA A 56 2.54 8.33 -9.56
N ALA A 57 2.09 7.63 -8.52
CA ALA A 57 1.57 6.27 -8.63
C ALA A 57 0.24 6.20 -9.41
N GLU A 58 -0.63 7.20 -9.25
CA GLU A 58 -1.86 7.35 -10.07
C GLU A 58 -1.53 7.52 -11.55
N GLU A 59 -0.59 8.39 -11.91
CA GLU A 59 -0.17 8.55 -13.32
C GLU A 59 0.43 7.27 -13.90
N CYS A 60 1.21 6.51 -13.11
CA CYS A 60 1.70 5.21 -13.53
C CYS A 60 0.54 4.22 -13.74
N THR A 61 -0.50 4.30 -12.91
CA THR A 61 -1.70 3.47 -13.07
C THR A 61 -2.44 3.81 -14.37
N SER A 62 -2.58 5.09 -14.71
CA SER A 62 -3.13 5.50 -16.02
C SER A 62 -2.31 4.99 -17.21
N VAL A 63 -0.98 4.90 -17.09
CA VAL A 63 -0.16 4.23 -18.12
C VAL A 63 -0.52 2.74 -18.21
N LEU A 64 -0.61 2.07 -17.06
CA LEU A 64 -0.88 0.63 -17.00
C LEU A 64 -2.31 0.27 -17.42
N GLU A 65 -3.26 1.19 -17.37
CA GLU A 65 -4.60 1.01 -17.97
C GLU A 65 -4.56 0.98 -19.50
N LEU A 66 -3.61 1.70 -20.11
CA LEU A 66 -3.44 1.77 -21.57
C LEU A 66 -2.53 0.66 -22.09
N ASP A 67 -1.53 0.27 -21.31
CA ASP A 67 -0.59 -0.82 -21.60
C ASP A 67 -0.26 -1.56 -20.30
N HIS A 68 -0.95 -2.69 -20.08
CA HIS A 68 -0.84 -3.46 -18.85
C HIS A 68 0.54 -4.09 -18.65
N GLU A 69 1.35 -4.25 -19.70
CA GLU A 69 2.68 -4.87 -19.64
C GLU A 69 3.80 -3.83 -19.75
N HIS A 70 3.47 -2.54 -19.59
CA HIS A 70 4.45 -1.46 -19.66
C HIS A 70 5.46 -1.54 -18.50
N THR A 71 6.57 -2.24 -18.76
CA THR A 71 7.63 -2.53 -17.77
C THR A 71 8.15 -1.29 -17.04
N GLY A 72 8.32 -0.18 -17.76
CA GLY A 72 8.77 1.08 -17.15
C GLY A 72 7.77 1.66 -16.14
N ALA A 73 6.47 1.47 -16.36
CA ALA A 73 5.43 2.00 -15.48
C ALA A 73 5.24 1.09 -14.26
N LEU A 74 5.29 -0.23 -14.44
CA LEU A 74 5.33 -1.19 -13.34
C LEU A 74 6.52 -0.91 -12.41
N MET A 75 7.71 -0.72 -12.97
CA MET A 75 8.92 -0.44 -12.18
C MET A 75 8.80 0.91 -11.44
N LEU A 76 8.37 1.96 -12.14
CA LEU A 76 8.23 3.28 -11.54
C LEU A 76 7.18 3.29 -10.43
N ARG A 77 6.02 2.64 -10.65
CA ARG A 77 4.97 2.52 -9.65
C ARG A 77 5.44 1.72 -8.44
N ALA A 78 6.07 0.57 -8.64
CA ALA A 78 6.64 -0.23 -7.56
C ALA A 78 7.60 0.59 -6.69
N GLN A 79 8.56 1.31 -7.29
CA GLN A 79 9.52 2.14 -6.55
C GLN A 79 8.84 3.30 -5.81
N THR A 80 7.79 3.87 -6.40
CA THR A 80 6.99 4.93 -5.78
C THR A 80 6.21 4.40 -4.58
N LEU A 81 5.59 3.23 -4.71
CA LEU A 81 4.85 2.55 -3.65
C LEU A 81 5.76 2.14 -2.49
N VAL A 82 7.01 1.73 -2.77
CA VAL A 82 8.03 1.50 -1.72
C VAL A 82 8.29 2.76 -0.91
N THR A 83 8.35 3.91 -1.58
CA THR A 83 8.55 5.21 -0.91
C THR A 83 7.35 5.58 -0.04
N LEU A 84 6.14 5.18 -0.47
CA LEU A 84 4.89 5.29 0.31
C LEU A 84 4.73 4.21 1.40
N LYS A 85 5.67 3.26 1.51
CA LYS A 85 5.61 2.09 2.39
C LYS A 85 4.46 1.12 2.09
N GLU A 86 3.91 1.18 0.87
CA GLU A 86 2.87 0.27 0.38
C GLU A 86 3.51 -0.99 -0.23
N TYR A 87 4.15 -1.79 0.62
CA TYR A 87 5.01 -2.89 0.17
C TYR A 87 4.24 -4.04 -0.52
N HIS A 88 2.99 -4.30 -0.12
CA HIS A 88 2.15 -5.31 -0.78
C HIS A 88 1.85 -4.94 -2.23
N SER A 89 1.39 -3.71 -2.46
CA SER A 89 1.12 -3.18 -3.80
C SER A 89 2.39 -3.13 -4.65
N ALA A 90 3.52 -2.74 -4.07
CA ALA A 90 4.81 -2.75 -4.76
C ALA A 90 5.22 -4.18 -5.17
N LEU A 91 5.03 -5.17 -4.29
CA LEU A 91 5.37 -6.56 -4.55
C LEU A 91 4.51 -7.14 -5.68
N PHE A 92 3.23 -6.76 -5.77
CA PHE A 92 2.36 -7.16 -6.88
C PHE A 92 2.92 -6.72 -8.24
N ASP A 93 3.34 -5.45 -8.36
CA ASP A 93 3.93 -4.93 -9.60
C ASP A 93 5.27 -5.60 -9.94
N VAL A 94 6.08 -5.90 -8.92
CA VAL A 94 7.38 -6.58 -9.10
C VAL A 94 7.19 -8.03 -9.55
N ASN A 95 6.21 -8.75 -9.01
CA ASN A 95 5.91 -10.11 -9.46
C ASN A 95 5.52 -10.12 -10.93
N ARG A 96 4.71 -9.14 -11.37
CA ARG A 96 4.36 -8.99 -12.79
C ARG A 96 5.59 -8.70 -13.65
N LEU A 97 6.53 -7.88 -13.17
CA LEU A 97 7.81 -7.65 -13.87
C LEU A 97 8.64 -8.94 -14.00
N ILE A 98 8.64 -9.80 -12.98
CA ILE A 98 9.32 -11.10 -13.01
C ILE A 98 8.64 -12.05 -14.01
N GLU A 99 7.31 -12.05 -14.09
CA GLU A 99 6.58 -12.83 -15.10
C GLU A 99 6.97 -12.41 -16.53
N LEU A 100 7.13 -11.10 -16.77
CA LEU A 100 7.54 -10.56 -18.08
C LEU A 100 9.02 -10.83 -18.39
N ASN A 101 9.89 -10.80 -17.38
CA ASN A 101 11.31 -11.11 -17.55
C ASN A 101 11.89 -11.87 -16.33
N PRO A 102 11.79 -13.21 -16.33
CA PRO A 102 12.20 -14.02 -15.19
C PRO A 102 13.70 -14.02 -14.91
N SER A 103 14.54 -13.70 -15.91
CA SER A 103 16.00 -13.71 -15.76
C SER A 103 16.56 -12.39 -15.22
N SER A 104 15.71 -11.39 -14.97
CA SER A 104 16.12 -10.10 -14.44
C SER A 104 16.48 -10.21 -12.96
N GLU A 105 17.79 -10.23 -12.66
CA GLU A 105 18.30 -10.17 -11.29
C GLU A 105 17.82 -8.91 -10.56
N VAL A 106 17.63 -7.79 -11.28
CA VAL A 106 17.12 -6.54 -10.70
C VAL A 106 15.74 -6.74 -10.09
N TYR A 107 14.87 -7.48 -10.76
CA TYR A 107 13.50 -7.70 -10.29
C TYR A 107 13.46 -8.69 -9.11
N GLN A 108 14.23 -9.77 -9.21
CA GLN A 108 14.38 -10.74 -8.11
C GLN A 108 14.95 -10.10 -6.84
N ASN A 109 15.97 -9.25 -6.98
CA ASN A 109 16.56 -8.52 -5.85
C ASN A 109 15.57 -7.55 -5.21
N LEU A 110 14.75 -6.85 -6.03
CA LEU A 110 13.71 -5.97 -5.51
C LEU A 110 12.62 -6.77 -4.79
N GLU A 111 12.16 -7.87 -5.36
CA GLU A 111 11.18 -8.78 -4.76
C GLU A 111 11.65 -9.30 -3.38
N ALA A 112 12.90 -9.78 -3.30
CA ALA A 112 13.49 -10.26 -2.06
C ALA A 112 13.50 -9.17 -0.98
N ARG A 113 13.91 -7.94 -1.33
CA ARG A 113 13.89 -6.79 -0.41
C ARG A 113 12.49 -6.47 0.09
N LEU A 114 11.48 -6.51 -0.78
CA LEU A 114 10.09 -6.26 -0.40
C LEU A 114 9.55 -7.34 0.53
N LYS A 115 9.85 -8.61 0.26
CA LYS A 115 9.49 -9.73 1.13
C LYS A 115 10.12 -9.59 2.52
N THR A 116 11.38 -9.19 2.61
CA THR A 116 12.04 -8.90 3.89
C THR A 116 11.34 -7.76 4.61
N GLN A 117 11.04 -6.66 3.93
CA GLN A 117 10.37 -5.51 4.52
C GLN A 117 8.97 -5.87 5.07
N LEU A 118 8.22 -6.69 4.34
CA LEU A 118 6.92 -7.21 4.79
C LEU A 118 7.06 -8.13 6.01
N SER A 119 8.10 -8.97 6.07
CA SER A 119 8.37 -9.83 7.24
C SER A 119 8.80 -9.05 8.50
N LEU A 120 9.37 -7.87 8.31
CA LEU A 120 9.82 -6.99 9.39
C LEU A 120 8.73 -6.01 9.84
N ALA A 121 7.62 -5.90 9.11
CA ALA A 121 6.52 -5.04 9.51
C ALA A 121 5.99 -5.52 10.87
N PRO A 122 5.87 -4.62 11.87
CA PRO A 122 5.33 -4.98 13.17
C PRO A 122 3.97 -5.65 12.98
N ILE A 123 3.74 -6.76 13.68
CA ILE A 123 2.42 -7.37 13.80
C ILE A 123 1.51 -6.27 14.33
N PRO A 124 0.41 -5.91 13.64
CA PRO A 124 -0.52 -4.93 14.19
C PRO A 124 -0.96 -5.47 15.56
N GLU A 125 -0.63 -4.72 16.62
CA GLU A 125 -1.24 -4.91 17.92
C GLU A 125 -2.75 -4.82 17.65
N LEU A 126 -3.44 -5.94 17.87
CA LEU A 126 -4.88 -6.05 17.71
C LEU A 126 -5.49 -4.88 18.47
N GLU A 127 -6.17 -3.99 17.76
CA GLU A 127 -7.03 -2.96 18.36
C GLU A 127 -7.99 -3.72 19.28
N GLU A 128 -7.74 -3.64 20.59
CA GLU A 128 -8.65 -4.16 21.59
C GLU A 128 -10.00 -3.53 21.30
N GLU A 129 -11.00 -4.38 21.02
CA GLU A 129 -12.39 -4.00 20.87
C GLU A 129 -12.76 -3.21 22.13
N GLU A 130 -12.83 -1.88 22.01
CA GLU A 130 -13.42 -1.04 23.04
C GLU A 130 -14.91 -1.43 23.09
N GLU A 131 -15.25 -2.31 24.02
CA GLU A 131 -16.63 -2.59 24.40
C GLU A 131 -17.24 -1.24 24.84
N GLU A 132 -18.00 -0.61 23.95
CA GLU A 132 -18.85 0.52 24.27
C GLU A 132 -19.90 0.03 25.28
N GLU A 133 -19.68 0.31 26.57
CA GLU A 133 -20.73 0.19 27.59
C GLU A 133 -21.80 1.24 27.28
N GLU A 134 -22.88 0.81 26.60
CA GLU A 134 -24.10 1.60 26.44
C GLU A 134 -24.73 1.80 27.84
N GLU A 135 -24.59 2.99 28.42
CA GLU A 135 -25.35 3.41 29.60
C GLU A 135 -26.82 3.61 29.18
N GLU A 136 -27.69 2.67 29.58
CA GLU A 136 -29.15 2.81 29.48
C GLU A 136 -29.62 3.94 30.43
N GLU A 137 -29.93 5.12 29.86
CA GLU A 137 -30.69 6.15 30.58
C GLU A 137 -32.17 5.73 30.63
N GLU A 138 -32.63 5.30 31.82
CA GLU A 138 -34.06 5.13 32.12
C GLU A 138 -34.76 6.51 32.09
N GLU A 139 -35.55 6.77 31.04
CA GLU A 139 -36.52 7.88 31.05
C GLU A 139 -37.72 7.49 31.92
N GLU A 140 -37.83 8.13 33.09
CA GLU A 140 -39.00 8.09 33.96
C GLU A 140 -40.20 8.78 33.29
N GLU A 141 -41.24 8.01 32.99
CA GLU A 141 -42.55 8.49 32.54
C GLU A 141 -43.30 9.17 33.70
N ASP A 142 -43.25 10.49 33.78
CA ASP A 142 -44.21 11.26 34.58
C ASP A 142 -45.46 11.59 33.75
N ASN A 143 -46.52 10.82 34.02
CA ASN A 143 -47.90 11.11 33.65
C ASN A 143 -48.41 12.36 34.37
N GLU A 144 -48.79 13.41 33.63
CA GLU A 144 -49.79 14.37 34.10
C GLU A 144 -50.91 14.52 33.06
N GLU A 145 -52.06 13.90 33.39
CA GLU A 145 -53.37 14.24 32.84
C GLU A 145 -53.74 15.66 33.31
N ASP A 146 -54.19 16.53 32.40
CA ASP A 146 -55.28 17.44 32.77
C ASP A 146 -56.08 17.93 31.55
N GLU A 147 -57.38 17.70 31.64
CA GLU A 147 -58.41 18.11 30.69
C GLU A 147 -58.60 19.64 30.69
N GLN A 148 -58.82 20.23 29.51
CA GLN A 148 -59.93 21.18 29.37
C GLN A 148 -60.36 21.46 27.92
N SER A 149 -61.66 21.25 27.74
CA SER A 149 -62.57 21.60 26.64
C SER A 149 -62.39 23.01 26.04
N THR A 150 -62.65 23.16 24.73
CA THR A 150 -63.82 23.90 24.17
C THR A 150 -63.80 24.04 22.63
N SER A 151 -64.97 23.74 22.03
CA SER A 151 -65.60 24.39 20.85
C SER A 151 -64.92 24.31 19.47
N VAL A 152 -65.36 23.41 18.56
CA VAL A 152 -66.37 23.62 17.48
C VAL A 152 -65.94 24.62 16.39
N GLU A 153 -65.71 24.14 15.17
CA GLU A 153 -66.43 24.59 13.97
C GLU A 153 -66.26 23.66 12.76
N ILE A 154 -67.34 23.56 11.99
CA ILE A 154 -67.64 22.66 10.88
C ILE A 154 -67.26 23.36 9.56
N ALA A 155 -66.68 22.63 8.61
CA ALA A 155 -66.95 22.87 7.18
C ALA A 155 -66.68 21.61 6.35
N GLU A 156 -67.79 20.95 6.02
CA GLU A 156 -67.89 20.02 4.89
C GLU A 156 -67.60 20.75 3.57
N ASN A 157 -66.94 20.08 2.64
CA ASN A 157 -67.29 20.17 1.23
C ASN A 157 -66.92 18.86 0.54
N ASP A 158 -67.98 18.11 0.25
CA ASP A 158 -68.04 16.93 -0.58
C ASP A 158 -67.82 17.23 -2.08
N ILE A 159 -67.63 16.11 -2.82
CA ILE A 159 -67.85 15.86 -4.27
C ILE A 159 -66.67 16.21 -5.20
N ASP A 160 -66.21 15.37 -6.13
CA ASP A 160 -66.43 13.97 -6.52
C ASP A 160 -65.54 13.69 -7.75
N ASP A 161 -65.18 12.41 -7.96
CA ASP A 161 -64.97 11.74 -9.24
C ASP A 161 -63.85 12.20 -10.22
N THR A 162 -63.01 11.34 -10.83
CA THR A 162 -63.13 9.91 -11.17
C THR A 162 -61.77 9.31 -11.63
N LYS A 163 -61.63 7.99 -11.39
CA LYS A 163 -60.94 6.94 -12.19
C LYS A 163 -59.40 7.00 -12.35
N GLY A 164 -58.61 5.98 -12.02
CA GLY A 164 -58.88 4.61 -11.61
C GLY A 164 -57.86 3.65 -12.25
N HIS A 165 -57.10 2.90 -11.45
CA HIS A 165 -56.72 1.50 -11.73
C HIS A 165 -55.97 0.89 -10.54
N GLU A 166 -56.56 -0.16 -10.00
CA GLU A 166 -55.99 -1.21 -9.15
C GLU A 166 -56.70 -2.51 -9.60
N PRO A 167 -56.29 -3.71 -9.15
CA PRO A 167 -55.00 -4.11 -8.59
C PRO A 167 -54.52 -5.44 -9.25
N ASP A 168 -53.35 -5.96 -8.85
CA ASP A 168 -53.27 -7.39 -8.58
C ASP A 168 -52.17 -7.72 -7.58
N THR A 169 -52.63 -8.44 -6.56
CA THR A 169 -51.99 -9.00 -5.39
C THR A 169 -50.96 -10.09 -5.69
N ALA A 170 -49.90 -10.19 -4.90
CA ALA A 170 -49.46 -11.45 -4.27
C ALA A 170 -48.30 -11.21 -3.30
N VAL A 171 -48.61 -11.34 -2.01
CA VAL A 171 -47.67 -11.48 -0.90
C VAL A 171 -47.52 -12.98 -0.64
N SER A 172 -46.30 -13.51 -0.57
CA SER A 172 -46.04 -14.85 -0.03
C SER A 172 -44.65 -14.94 0.61
N ASN A 173 -44.64 -14.79 1.94
CA ASN A 173 -44.01 -15.62 2.98
C ASN A 173 -42.67 -16.34 2.71
N LEU A 174 -41.66 -15.90 3.46
CA LEU A 174 -40.84 -16.64 4.45
C LEU A 174 -40.45 -18.11 4.17
N GLU A 175 -39.15 -18.33 4.00
CA GLU A 175 -38.42 -19.42 4.69
C GLU A 175 -37.08 -18.89 5.21
N ASN A 176 -37.02 -18.69 6.53
CA ASN A 176 -35.79 -18.45 7.28
C ASN A 176 -35.01 -19.77 7.37
N VAL A 177 -33.81 -19.81 6.80
CA VAL A 177 -32.88 -20.93 6.98
C VAL A 177 -32.08 -20.66 8.25
N GLU A 178 -32.48 -21.30 9.36
CA GLU A 178 -31.68 -21.39 10.57
C GLU A 178 -30.46 -22.29 10.31
N ILE A 179 -29.29 -21.68 10.11
CA ILE A 179 -28.01 -22.39 10.09
C ILE A 179 -27.54 -22.51 11.54
N THR A 180 -27.80 -23.65 12.16
CA THR A 180 -27.25 -24.02 13.47
C THR A 180 -25.77 -24.33 13.30
N ILE A 181 -24.91 -23.33 13.55
CA ILE A 181 -23.46 -23.53 13.66
C ILE A 181 -23.17 -23.93 15.10
N THR A 182 -22.91 -25.21 15.32
CA THR A 182 -22.38 -25.71 16.59
C THR A 182 -20.92 -25.29 16.72
N PRO A 183 -20.49 -24.69 17.85
CA PRO A 183 -19.10 -24.32 18.06
C PRO A 183 -18.25 -25.58 18.21
N PRO A 184 -17.05 -25.65 17.58
CA PRO A 184 -16.16 -26.78 17.78
C PRO A 184 -15.66 -26.78 19.23
N GLN A 185 -15.83 -27.93 19.90
CA GLN A 185 -15.34 -28.12 21.26
C GLN A 185 -13.83 -27.93 21.30
N THR A 186 -13.38 -26.93 22.05
CA THR A 186 -11.99 -26.71 22.42
C THR A 186 -11.50 -27.86 23.28
N GLN A 187 -10.79 -28.82 22.68
CA GLN A 187 -9.96 -29.74 23.45
C GLN A 187 -8.69 -29.01 23.87
N SER A 188 -8.61 -28.73 25.18
CA SER A 188 -7.43 -28.24 25.88
C SER A 188 -6.27 -29.23 25.73
N LEU A 189 -5.45 -29.06 24.70
CA LEU A 189 -4.13 -29.67 24.60
C LEU A 189 -3.10 -28.72 25.22
N LYS A 190 -3.00 -28.75 26.56
CA LYS A 190 -1.78 -28.28 27.25
C LYS A 190 -0.74 -29.39 27.19
N GLU A 191 -0.12 -29.57 26.02
CA GLU A 191 1.15 -30.31 25.94
C GLU A 191 2.29 -29.30 25.94
N GLU A 192 2.95 -29.25 27.09
CA GLU A 192 4.13 -28.43 27.36
C GLU A 192 5.26 -28.87 26.43
N ILE A 193 5.62 -28.01 25.46
CA ILE A 193 6.72 -28.29 24.53
C ILE A 193 8.01 -28.43 25.36
N PRO A 194 8.69 -29.59 25.34
CA PRO A 194 9.92 -29.76 26.11
C PRO A 194 11.00 -28.84 25.52
N LYS A 195 11.63 -28.03 26.40
CA LYS A 195 12.72 -27.11 26.03
C LYS A 195 13.80 -27.86 25.22
N PRO A 196 14.30 -27.28 24.11
CA PRO A 196 15.31 -27.92 23.29
C PRO A 196 16.57 -28.19 24.11
N LYS A 197 16.94 -29.47 24.24
CA LYS A 197 18.22 -29.88 24.85
C LYS A 197 19.34 -29.58 23.88
N GLY A 198 19.86 -28.35 23.89
CA GLY A 198 20.91 -28.00 22.92
C GLY A 198 21.49 -26.60 22.96
N HIS A 199 21.18 -25.76 23.94
CA HIS A 199 21.98 -24.55 24.13
C HIS A 199 23.21 -24.91 24.95
N SER A 200 24.30 -25.24 24.24
CA SER A 200 25.66 -25.09 24.75
C SER A 200 25.71 -23.73 25.43
N ARG A 201 25.90 -23.72 26.75
CA ARG A 201 26.06 -22.50 27.53
C ARG A 201 27.31 -21.83 26.99
N LEU A 202 27.13 -20.86 26.09
CA LEU A 202 28.21 -20.05 25.54
C LEU A 202 29.00 -19.49 26.72
N ASP A 203 30.21 -19.99 26.88
CA ASP A 203 31.11 -19.60 27.96
C ASP A 203 31.77 -18.27 27.58
N TYR A 204 31.17 -17.18 28.04
CA TYR A 204 31.66 -15.83 27.82
C TYR A 204 32.99 -15.53 28.54
N SER A 205 33.47 -16.45 29.40
CA SER A 205 34.78 -16.34 30.06
C SER A 205 35.96 -16.34 29.08
N ARG A 206 35.73 -16.66 27.81
CA ARG A 206 36.75 -16.64 26.74
C ARG A 206 36.96 -15.26 26.12
N TRP A 207 36.02 -14.33 26.28
CA TRP A 207 36.07 -12.98 25.68
C TRP A 207 36.56 -11.90 26.66
N ASP A 208 36.73 -12.25 27.93
CA ASP A 208 37.16 -11.33 29.00
C ASP A 208 38.68 -11.09 29.07
N LYS A 209 39.42 -11.49 28.01
CA LYS A 209 40.88 -11.35 27.89
C LYS A 209 41.31 -10.71 26.59
N VAL A 210 40.51 -9.81 26.04
CA VAL A 210 41.00 -8.89 25.02
C VAL A 210 41.77 -7.82 25.77
N GLU A 211 43.10 -7.95 25.81
CA GLU A 211 43.95 -6.85 26.26
C GLU A 211 43.74 -5.66 25.33
N ASP A 212 43.50 -4.51 25.95
CA ASP A 212 43.39 -3.22 25.30
C ASP A 212 44.75 -2.86 24.69
N ASP A 213 44.92 -3.20 23.41
CA ASP A 213 46.04 -2.75 22.58
C ASP A 213 45.73 -1.37 21.96
N SER A 214 45.15 -0.47 22.76
CA SER A 214 45.09 0.96 22.46
C SER A 214 46.50 1.55 22.59
N SER A 215 47.32 1.27 21.58
CA SER A 215 48.54 2.01 21.29
C SER A 215 48.16 3.43 20.86
N GLU A 216 48.27 4.35 21.82
CA GLU A 216 48.47 5.77 21.56
C GLU A 216 49.86 5.95 20.93
N GLU A 217 49.92 6.16 19.61
CA GLU A 217 51.10 6.76 18.96
C GLU A 217 50.63 7.82 17.96
N ASP A 218 50.78 9.06 18.42
CA ASP A 218 51.33 10.25 17.77
C ASP A 218 50.94 10.61 16.32
N GLU A 219 50.49 11.87 16.24
CA GLU A 219 50.44 12.82 15.12
C GLU A 219 51.40 12.52 13.96
N ASP A 220 50.87 12.48 12.73
CA ASP A 220 51.44 13.21 11.60
C ASP A 220 50.38 13.45 10.51
N ASP A 221 50.20 14.72 10.20
CA ASP A 221 49.51 15.28 9.03
C ASP A 221 50.18 14.73 7.76
N ASP A 222 49.44 14.01 6.90
CA ASP A 222 49.80 13.91 5.49
C ASP A 222 48.57 13.71 4.60
N GLU A 223 48.50 14.62 3.65
CA GLU A 223 47.52 14.89 2.61
C GLU A 223 47.40 13.72 1.61
N ASP A 224 46.18 13.44 1.14
CA ASP A 224 45.86 12.69 -0.09
C ASP A 224 46.52 11.32 -0.35
N SER A 225 45.94 10.25 0.19
CA SER A 225 46.12 8.91 -0.38
C SER A 225 44.81 8.14 -0.51
N GLN A 226 44.22 8.21 -1.71
CA GLN A 226 43.10 7.34 -2.11
C GLN A 226 43.48 5.86 -1.96
N PRO A 227 42.56 4.99 -1.49
CA PRO A 227 42.85 3.57 -1.34
C PRO A 227 43.07 2.89 -2.69
N GLN A 228 44.30 2.44 -2.97
CA GLN A 228 44.59 1.59 -4.14
C GLN A 228 44.14 0.15 -3.91
N TYR A 229 43.00 -0.22 -4.48
CA TYR A 229 42.55 -1.61 -4.53
C TYR A 229 43.35 -2.40 -5.58
N ARG A 230 44.15 -3.37 -5.14
CA ARG A 230 44.80 -4.37 -6.01
C ARG A 230 44.10 -5.72 -5.94
N PHE A 231 43.39 -6.08 -7.00
CA PHE A 231 42.83 -7.42 -7.14
C PHE A 231 43.92 -8.38 -7.63
N ARG A 232 44.28 -9.37 -6.80
CA ARG A 232 45.09 -10.52 -7.24
C ARG A 232 44.18 -11.59 -7.81
N VAL A 233 44.08 -11.65 -9.14
CA VAL A 233 43.44 -12.76 -9.84
C VAL A 233 44.36 -13.99 -9.73
N LYS A 234 43.92 -15.01 -9.00
CA LYS A 234 44.58 -16.33 -8.99
C LYS A 234 44.03 -17.12 -10.17
N ASN A 235 44.87 -17.36 -11.18
CA ASN A 235 44.53 -18.29 -12.26
C ASN A 235 44.52 -19.73 -11.70
N ILE A 236 43.33 -20.31 -11.55
CA ILE A 236 43.17 -21.73 -11.26
C ILE A 236 43.46 -22.50 -12.55
N GLY A 237 44.57 -23.25 -12.57
CA GLY A 237 44.97 -24.07 -13.70
C GLY A 237 44.01 -25.22 -13.94
N VAL A 238 43.44 -25.28 -15.14
CA VAL A 238 42.60 -26.39 -15.60
C VAL A 238 43.52 -27.57 -15.95
N ARG A 239 43.40 -28.69 -15.23
CA ARG A 239 44.11 -29.93 -15.59
C ARG A 239 43.32 -30.66 -16.68
N SER A 240 43.98 -31.01 -17.78
CA SER A 240 43.40 -31.93 -18.76
C SER A 240 43.32 -33.34 -18.18
N VAL A 241 42.14 -33.95 -18.30
CA VAL A 241 41.90 -35.36 -18.02
C VAL A 241 42.45 -36.17 -19.19
N LYS A 242 43.27 -37.19 -18.89
CA LYS A 242 43.75 -38.19 -19.84
C LYS A 242 42.78 -39.36 -19.90
#